data_AF-A0A420TNZ7-F1
#
_entry.id   AF-A0A420TNZ7-F1
#
_cell.length_a   1.000
_cell.length_b   1.000
_cell.length_c   1.000
_cell.angle_alpha   90.00
_cell.angle_beta   90.00
_cell.angle_gamma   90.00
#
_symmetry.space_group_name_H-M   'P 1'
#
loop_
_entity.id
_entity.type
_entity.pdbx_description
1 polymer ?
#
loop_
_entity_poly.entity_id
_entity_poly.type
_entity_poly.pdbx_seq_one_letter_code
_entity_poly.pdbx_strand_id
1 'polypeptide(L)'
;MPDKQTFSTPQPILLASILYCSSSRGPPDVLEIAPQFFTVLCNAIAQLSIPSSEIGTPRESTVSQEEWAFQTVLGIVLAGLLTEGNIKETGNWIAIGYRLMLDYCPAHVDDTSREWRKLFSGIQIVDLEHSSIYLSCPVIPIEAPLPILRMSPLDQLYKLSRMMHTGLSHFTGRRLPTIWSCFQESSLSYHGSATSFTAIDGILIKDWAKQLDDWLQEFKGKMTEPDDQSSKLVLRQYVLHRLLVLSIYHPARSGNLWAHSITSNEQEELLLSARATLKLHQHDDSIWANWDLIMITWAALIVLQGLQGGVGEIDGKIYRHTCSSQALTAFLDMRNIRLHLDILKQKNEPKPSLCDKLIARLEDSLQDISTPDFTYVQPGHPTVMDPTFDYSWQLFDQVNLQQIQFPG
;
A
#
# COMPACT_ATOMS: atom_id res chain seq x y z
N MET A 1 15.19 -9.70 -11.80
CA MET A 1 14.50 -10.26 -12.98
C MET A 1 14.84 -11.74 -13.05
N PRO A 2 13.85 -12.65 -13.16
CA PRO A 2 14.14 -14.07 -13.34
C PRO A 2 14.91 -14.31 -14.64
N ASP A 3 15.68 -15.41 -14.70
CA ASP A 3 16.53 -15.73 -15.84
C ASP A 3 15.75 -15.73 -17.17
N LYS A 4 16.40 -15.24 -18.24
CA LYS A 4 15.86 -15.13 -19.62
C LYS A 4 15.13 -16.40 -20.11
N GLN A 5 15.51 -17.57 -19.60
CA GLN A 5 14.90 -18.85 -19.94
C GLN A 5 13.41 -18.94 -19.54
N THR A 6 12.99 -18.30 -18.44
CA THR A 6 11.60 -18.34 -17.95
C THR A 6 10.61 -17.68 -18.93
N PHE A 7 11.07 -16.71 -19.71
CA PHE A 7 10.22 -15.93 -20.62
C PHE A 7 10.28 -16.41 -22.09
N SER A 8 11.04 -17.47 -22.38
CA SER A 8 11.23 -17.94 -23.76
C SER A 8 9.98 -18.64 -24.33
N THR A 9 9.16 -19.26 -23.45
CA THR A 9 7.87 -19.89 -23.80
C THR A 9 6.85 -19.70 -22.68
N PRO A 10 6.26 -18.50 -22.55
CA PRO A 10 5.37 -18.19 -21.44
C PRO A 10 4.06 -18.99 -21.54
N GLN A 11 3.62 -19.58 -20.43
CA GLN A 11 2.31 -20.23 -20.28
C GLN A 11 1.19 -19.18 -20.40
N PRO A 12 -0.04 -19.60 -20.76
CA PRO A 12 -1.14 -18.67 -21.09
C PRO A 12 -1.39 -17.58 -20.04
N ILE A 13 -1.38 -17.91 -18.75
CA ILE A 13 -1.63 -16.95 -17.66
C ILE A 13 -0.47 -15.97 -17.51
N LEU A 14 0.78 -16.45 -17.55
CA LEU A 14 1.94 -15.56 -17.50
C LEU A 14 1.98 -14.61 -18.70
N LEU A 15 1.72 -15.14 -19.91
CA LEU A 15 1.65 -14.34 -21.13
C LEU A 15 0.55 -13.27 -21.04
N ALA A 16 -0.67 -13.65 -20.67
CA ALA A 16 -1.78 -12.72 -20.51
C ALA A 16 -1.48 -11.65 -19.46
N SER A 17 -0.83 -12.04 -18.36
CA SER A 17 -0.41 -11.11 -17.29
C SER A 17 0.63 -10.12 -17.81
N ILE A 18 1.67 -10.58 -18.51
CA ILE A 18 2.69 -9.71 -19.11
C ILE A 18 2.03 -8.74 -20.10
N LEU A 19 1.18 -9.23 -20.99
CA LEU A 19 0.50 -8.40 -21.99
C LEU A 19 -0.41 -7.35 -21.33
N TYR A 20 -1.18 -7.74 -20.31
CA TYR A 20 -2.00 -6.82 -19.54
C TYR A 20 -1.15 -5.76 -18.82
N CYS A 21 -0.09 -6.18 -18.13
CA CYS A 21 0.80 -5.26 -17.41
C CYS A 21 1.52 -4.29 -18.35
N SER A 22 2.05 -4.80 -19.47
CA SER A 22 2.75 -3.99 -20.47
C SER A 22 1.84 -3.03 -21.22
N SER A 23 0.58 -3.42 -21.49
CA SER A 23 -0.40 -2.53 -22.14
C SER A 23 -0.97 -1.49 -21.18
N SER A 24 -1.29 -1.88 -19.93
CA SER A 24 -1.85 -0.98 -18.90
C SER A 24 -0.86 0.03 -18.35
N ARG A 25 0.44 -0.18 -18.57
CA ARG A 25 1.51 0.75 -18.18
C ARG A 25 2.32 1.20 -19.39
N GLY A 26 1.82 0.91 -20.59
CA GLY A 26 2.45 1.21 -21.86
C GLY A 26 2.04 2.58 -22.42
N PRO A 27 2.57 2.94 -23.59
CA PRO A 27 2.16 4.14 -24.30
C PRO A 27 0.67 4.10 -24.73
N PRO A 28 0.04 5.25 -25.05
CA PRO A 28 -1.40 5.34 -25.30
C PRO A 28 -1.92 4.43 -26.44
N ASP A 29 -1.09 4.15 -27.44
CA ASP A 29 -1.40 3.31 -28.60
C ASP A 29 -1.63 1.83 -28.23
N VAL A 30 -0.99 1.34 -27.18
CA VAL A 30 -1.19 -0.04 -26.68
C VAL A 30 -2.20 -0.12 -25.53
N LEU A 31 -2.67 1.02 -25.01
CA LEU A 31 -3.68 1.05 -23.94
C LEU A 31 -5.04 0.54 -24.43
N GLU A 32 -5.40 0.83 -25.68
CA GLU A 32 -6.71 0.47 -26.25
C GLU A 32 -6.97 -1.05 -26.22
N ILE A 33 -5.90 -1.88 -26.21
CA ILE A 33 -5.97 -3.34 -26.15
C ILE A 33 -5.88 -3.91 -24.71
N ALA A 34 -5.54 -3.08 -23.72
CA ALA A 34 -5.40 -3.49 -22.32
C ALA A 34 -6.69 -4.11 -21.74
N PRO A 35 -7.91 -3.59 -21.99
CA PRO A 35 -9.15 -4.21 -21.50
C PRO A 35 -9.38 -5.63 -22.04
N GLN A 36 -8.94 -5.91 -23.27
CA GLN A 36 -9.06 -7.22 -23.91
C GLN A 36 -8.09 -8.20 -23.24
N PHE A 37 -6.84 -7.79 -23.01
CA PHE A 37 -5.88 -8.61 -22.26
C PHE A 37 -6.35 -8.84 -20.82
N PHE A 38 -6.94 -7.84 -20.18
CA PHE A 38 -7.54 -8.00 -18.86
C PHE A 38 -8.66 -9.04 -18.85
N THR A 39 -9.56 -8.99 -19.84
CA THR A 39 -10.66 -9.97 -19.97
C THR A 39 -10.11 -11.39 -20.17
N VAL A 40 -9.11 -11.55 -21.04
CA VAL A 40 -8.44 -12.84 -21.28
C VAL A 40 -7.77 -13.36 -20.00
N LEU A 41 -7.09 -12.48 -19.26
CA LEU A 41 -6.44 -12.81 -18.00
C LEU A 41 -7.45 -13.28 -16.94
N CYS A 42 -8.53 -12.52 -16.73
CA CYS A 42 -9.62 -12.89 -15.81
C CYS A 42 -10.21 -14.26 -16.16
N ASN A 43 -10.50 -14.50 -17.44
CA ASN A 43 -11.03 -15.78 -17.90
C ASN A 43 -10.02 -16.92 -17.68
N ALA A 44 -8.74 -16.71 -17.99
CA ALA A 44 -7.70 -17.72 -17.82
C ALA A 44 -7.50 -18.09 -16.34
N ILE A 45 -7.51 -17.11 -15.43
CA ILE A 45 -7.41 -17.38 -13.99
C ILE A 45 -8.67 -18.09 -13.48
N ALA A 46 -9.87 -17.68 -13.91
CA ALA A 46 -11.11 -18.33 -13.52
C ALA A 46 -11.16 -19.82 -13.92
N GLN A 47 -10.55 -20.16 -15.07
CA GLN A 47 -10.44 -21.55 -15.53
C GLN A 47 -9.63 -22.44 -14.59
N LEU A 48 -8.73 -21.90 -13.76
CA LEU A 48 -7.99 -22.67 -12.74
C LEU A 48 -8.88 -23.19 -11.60
N SER A 49 -10.10 -22.66 -11.47
CA SER A 49 -11.10 -23.11 -10.51
C SER A 49 -12.08 -24.13 -11.10
N ILE A 50 -12.03 -24.38 -12.41
CA ILE A 50 -12.94 -25.30 -13.10
C ILE A 50 -12.30 -26.69 -13.18
N PRO A 51 -12.95 -27.74 -12.67
CA PRO A 51 -12.44 -29.11 -12.77
C PRO A 51 -12.17 -29.50 -14.23
N SER A 52 -11.00 -30.09 -14.47
CA SER A 52 -10.59 -30.60 -15.80
C SER A 52 -10.56 -29.55 -16.93
N SER A 53 -10.43 -28.26 -16.58
CA SER A 53 -10.18 -27.21 -17.58
C SER A 53 -8.84 -27.44 -18.29
N GLU A 54 -8.76 -27.17 -19.59
CA GLU A 54 -7.52 -27.25 -20.36
C GLU A 54 -6.42 -26.33 -19.80
N ILE A 55 -6.80 -25.15 -19.28
CA ILE A 55 -5.85 -24.19 -18.68
C ILE A 55 -5.39 -24.68 -17.31
N GLY A 56 -6.30 -25.29 -16.54
CA GLY A 56 -6.06 -25.79 -15.19
C GLY A 56 -5.42 -27.18 -15.11
N THR A 57 -5.31 -27.88 -16.24
CA THR A 57 -4.74 -29.24 -16.29
C THR A 57 -3.26 -29.18 -16.65
N PRO A 58 -2.35 -29.59 -15.75
CA PRO A 58 -0.92 -29.63 -16.03
C PRO A 58 -0.58 -30.64 -17.13
N ARG A 59 0.59 -30.45 -17.78
CA ARG A 59 1.14 -31.41 -18.74
C ARG A 59 1.63 -32.71 -18.07
N GLU A 60 1.94 -33.73 -18.87
CA GLU A 60 2.10 -35.12 -18.39
C GLU A 60 3.37 -35.39 -17.54
N SER A 61 4.45 -34.61 -17.66
CA SER A 61 5.70 -34.86 -16.91
C SER A 61 5.86 -33.93 -15.71
N THR A 62 6.38 -34.42 -14.58
CA THR A 62 6.55 -33.64 -13.33
C THR A 62 7.28 -32.30 -13.55
N VAL A 63 8.39 -32.30 -14.28
CA VAL A 63 9.16 -31.08 -14.62
C VAL A 63 8.28 -30.06 -15.38
N SER A 64 7.44 -30.53 -16.29
CA SER A 64 6.52 -29.65 -17.03
C SER A 64 5.37 -29.12 -16.17
N GLN A 65 4.99 -29.84 -15.10
CA GLN A 65 3.98 -29.40 -14.14
C GLN A 65 4.53 -28.33 -13.20
N GLU A 66 5.74 -28.53 -12.68
CA GLU A 66 6.44 -27.53 -11.87
C GLU A 66 6.64 -26.22 -12.64
N GLU A 67 7.08 -26.31 -13.90
CA GLU A 67 7.20 -25.17 -14.80
C GLU A 67 5.88 -24.43 -14.97
N TRP A 68 4.83 -25.17 -15.29
CA TRP A 68 3.50 -24.63 -15.53
C TRP A 68 2.97 -23.92 -14.28
N ALA A 69 3.11 -24.54 -13.11
CA ALA A 69 2.65 -23.97 -11.85
C ALA A 69 3.46 -22.73 -11.48
N PHE A 70 4.79 -22.77 -11.60
CA PHE A 70 5.66 -21.62 -11.30
C PHE A 70 5.27 -20.41 -12.15
N GLN A 71 5.14 -20.60 -13.47
CA GLN A 71 4.74 -19.51 -14.37
C GLN A 71 3.31 -19.03 -14.12
N THR A 72 2.38 -19.94 -13.81
CA THR A 72 1.00 -19.59 -13.51
C THR A 72 0.90 -18.74 -12.25
N VAL A 73 1.58 -19.13 -11.17
CA VAL A 73 1.63 -18.36 -9.93
C VAL A 73 2.35 -17.03 -10.15
N LEU A 74 3.43 -16.99 -10.93
CA LEU A 74 4.10 -15.73 -11.29
C LEU A 74 3.15 -14.78 -12.04
N GLY A 75 2.35 -15.30 -12.97
CA GLY A 75 1.30 -14.54 -13.65
C GLY A 75 0.26 -13.98 -12.67
N ILE A 76 -0.22 -14.80 -11.74
CA ILE A 76 -1.15 -14.37 -10.68
C ILE A 76 -0.56 -13.24 -9.83
N VAL A 77 0.72 -13.34 -9.43
CA VAL A 77 1.40 -12.29 -8.67
C VAL A 77 1.47 -10.99 -9.47
N LEU A 78 1.87 -11.05 -10.75
CA LEU A 78 1.92 -9.87 -11.62
C LEU A 78 0.54 -9.23 -11.82
N ALA A 79 -0.49 -10.06 -12.02
CA ALA A 79 -1.87 -9.61 -12.13
C ALA A 79 -2.36 -8.95 -10.84
N GLY A 80 -2.04 -9.52 -9.69
CA GLY A 80 -2.42 -9.01 -8.37
C GLY A 80 -1.96 -7.57 -8.14
N LEU A 81 -0.68 -7.29 -8.41
CA LEU A 81 -0.06 -5.96 -8.25
C LEU A 81 -0.80 -4.81 -8.98
N LEU A 82 -1.48 -5.11 -10.08
CA LEU A 82 -2.23 -4.12 -10.89
C LEU A 82 -3.75 -4.22 -10.75
N THR A 83 -4.25 -5.08 -9.86
CA THR A 83 -5.69 -5.32 -9.70
C THR A 83 -6.20 -5.12 -8.29
N GLU A 84 -5.31 -5.00 -7.29
CA GLU A 84 -5.65 -4.55 -5.94
C GLU A 84 -6.45 -3.24 -5.98
N GLY A 85 -7.50 -3.15 -5.16
CA GLY A 85 -8.44 -2.04 -5.20
C GLY A 85 -9.37 -2.05 -6.41
N ASN A 86 -8.93 -2.53 -7.57
CA ASN A 86 -9.71 -2.42 -8.79
C ASN A 86 -10.78 -3.51 -8.92
N ILE A 87 -10.44 -4.76 -8.61
CA ILE A 87 -11.37 -5.89 -8.62
C ILE A 87 -11.45 -6.57 -7.25
N LYS A 88 -12.61 -7.15 -6.95
CA LYS A 88 -12.85 -7.82 -5.66
C LYS A 88 -12.26 -9.23 -5.63
N GLU A 89 -12.13 -9.84 -6.81
CA GLU A 89 -11.75 -11.23 -7.01
C GLU A 89 -10.24 -11.46 -6.82
N THR A 90 -9.41 -10.42 -6.67
CA THR A 90 -7.97 -10.55 -6.44
C THR A 90 -7.66 -11.48 -5.26
N GLY A 91 -8.42 -11.41 -4.16
CA GLY A 91 -8.30 -12.35 -3.02
C GLY A 91 -8.49 -13.82 -3.41
N ASN A 92 -9.41 -14.11 -4.33
CA ASN A 92 -9.60 -15.47 -4.85
C ASN A 92 -8.40 -15.92 -5.69
N TRP A 93 -7.82 -15.00 -6.48
CA TRP A 93 -6.66 -15.30 -7.32
C TRP A 93 -5.43 -15.62 -6.47
N ILE A 94 -5.21 -14.87 -5.40
CA ILE A 94 -4.18 -15.15 -4.37
C ILE A 94 -4.37 -16.56 -3.80
N ALA A 95 -5.58 -16.93 -3.40
CA ALA A 95 -5.86 -18.27 -2.87
C ALA A 95 -5.58 -19.39 -3.88
N ILE A 96 -5.93 -19.18 -5.15
CA ILE A 96 -5.62 -20.12 -6.25
C ILE A 96 -4.11 -20.25 -6.42
N GLY A 97 -3.38 -19.14 -6.47
CA GLY A 97 -1.93 -19.14 -6.60
C GLY A 97 -1.27 -19.92 -5.45
N TYR A 98 -1.72 -19.70 -4.21
CA TYR A 98 -1.20 -20.40 -3.05
C TYR A 98 -1.44 -21.90 -3.10
N ARG A 99 -2.65 -22.32 -3.47
CA ARG A 99 -2.95 -23.75 -3.68
C ARG A 99 -2.00 -24.36 -4.70
N LEU A 100 -1.79 -23.73 -5.85
CA LEU A 100 -0.87 -24.21 -6.87
C LEU A 100 0.58 -24.30 -6.36
N MET A 101 1.00 -23.37 -5.50
CA MET A 101 2.31 -23.49 -4.85
C MET A 101 2.39 -24.73 -3.96
N LEU A 102 1.36 -25.04 -3.18
CA LEU A 102 1.37 -26.23 -2.32
C LEU A 102 1.32 -27.53 -3.11
N ASP A 103 0.56 -27.55 -4.20
CA ASP A 103 0.35 -28.75 -5.03
C ASP A 103 1.60 -29.12 -5.85
N TYR A 104 2.37 -28.12 -6.32
CA TYR A 104 3.42 -28.32 -7.33
C TYR A 104 4.83 -27.84 -6.91
N CYS A 105 5.02 -27.30 -5.71
CA CYS A 105 6.37 -26.95 -5.25
C CYS A 105 7.22 -28.22 -5.11
N PRO A 106 8.46 -28.23 -5.65
CA PRO A 106 9.30 -29.43 -5.65
C PRO A 106 9.66 -29.87 -4.24
N ALA A 107 9.73 -31.19 -4.02
CA ALA A 107 10.08 -31.76 -2.72
C ALA A 107 11.57 -31.61 -2.36
N HIS A 108 12.43 -31.41 -3.36
CA HIS A 108 13.89 -31.34 -3.20
C HIS A 108 14.44 -30.08 -3.87
N VAL A 109 15.40 -29.44 -3.20
CA VAL A 109 16.12 -28.28 -3.73
C VAL A 109 17.32 -28.79 -4.50
N ASP A 110 17.36 -28.54 -5.80
CA ASP A 110 18.57 -28.68 -6.62
C ASP A 110 19.08 -27.28 -7.05
N ASP A 111 20.32 -27.20 -7.53
CA ASP A 111 20.91 -25.93 -8.00
C ASP A 111 20.20 -25.37 -9.25
N THR A 112 19.36 -26.19 -9.88
CA THR A 112 18.47 -25.83 -11.00
C THR A 112 17.08 -25.40 -10.56
N SER A 113 16.78 -25.43 -9.25
CA SER A 113 15.44 -25.18 -8.74
C SER A 113 15.10 -23.70 -8.91
N ARG A 114 13.94 -23.45 -9.53
CA ARG A 114 13.40 -22.10 -9.67
C ARG A 114 13.26 -21.45 -8.30
N GLU A 115 13.26 -20.12 -8.26
CA GLU A 115 13.21 -19.34 -7.03
C GLU A 115 11.81 -19.35 -6.36
N TRP A 116 11.26 -20.53 -6.07
CA TRP A 116 9.96 -20.76 -5.44
C TRP A 116 9.79 -19.99 -4.12
N ARG A 117 10.89 -19.79 -3.37
CA ARG A 117 10.92 -18.93 -2.16
C ARG A 117 10.55 -17.48 -2.48
N LYS A 118 11.13 -16.90 -3.52
CA LYS A 118 10.82 -15.52 -3.92
C LYS A 118 9.42 -15.41 -4.47
N LEU A 119 8.95 -16.44 -5.18
CA LEU A 119 7.58 -16.51 -5.66
C LEU A 119 6.57 -16.58 -4.50
N PHE A 120 6.89 -17.32 -3.44
CA PHE A 120 6.08 -17.39 -2.22
C PHE A 120 6.06 -16.04 -1.50
N SER A 121 7.21 -15.38 -1.40
CA SER A 121 7.28 -14.01 -0.89
C SER A 121 6.42 -13.05 -1.70
N GLY A 122 6.48 -13.13 -3.04
CA GLY A 122 5.67 -12.30 -3.93
C GLY A 122 4.17 -12.47 -3.72
N ILE A 123 3.67 -13.70 -3.60
CA ILE A 123 2.24 -13.93 -3.35
C ILE A 123 1.83 -13.49 -1.94
N GLN A 124 2.71 -13.65 -0.95
CA GLN A 124 2.46 -13.19 0.41
C GLN A 124 2.40 -11.66 0.49
N ILE A 125 3.25 -10.94 -0.25
CA ILE A 125 3.23 -9.48 -0.31
C ILE A 125 1.91 -8.98 -0.91
N VAL A 126 1.51 -9.51 -2.07
CA VAL A 126 0.23 -9.14 -2.72
C VAL A 126 -0.97 -9.45 -1.80
N ASP A 127 -0.94 -10.56 -1.07
CA ASP A 127 -1.99 -10.89 -0.10
C ASP A 127 -2.07 -9.88 1.06
N LEU A 128 -0.92 -9.47 1.61
CA LEU A 128 -0.85 -8.51 2.70
C LEU A 128 -1.27 -7.11 2.25
N GLU A 129 -0.81 -6.68 1.07
CA GLU A 129 -1.18 -5.41 0.45
C GLU A 129 -2.68 -5.37 0.18
N HIS A 130 -3.21 -6.39 -0.52
CA HIS A 130 -4.65 -6.54 -0.73
C HIS A 130 -5.43 -6.51 0.59
N SER A 131 -5.04 -7.35 1.55
CA SER A 131 -5.74 -7.46 2.84
C SER A 131 -5.70 -6.18 3.66
N SER A 132 -4.61 -5.42 3.59
CA SER A 132 -4.47 -4.16 4.33
C SER A 132 -5.46 -3.08 3.89
N ILE A 133 -5.74 -2.98 2.59
CA ILE A 133 -6.66 -1.99 2.01
C ILE A 133 -8.11 -2.22 2.52
N TYR A 134 -8.50 -3.48 2.66
CA TYR A 134 -9.83 -3.91 3.09
C TYR A 134 -9.93 -4.28 4.57
N LEU A 135 -8.81 -4.28 5.30
CA LEU A 135 -8.70 -4.81 6.66
C LEU A 135 -9.30 -6.23 6.78
N SER A 136 -9.01 -7.07 5.79
CA SER A 136 -9.42 -8.48 5.71
C SER A 136 -8.31 -9.41 6.20
N CYS A 137 -8.67 -10.68 6.45
CA CYS A 137 -7.70 -11.67 6.89
C CYS A 137 -6.78 -12.07 5.73
N PRO A 138 -5.45 -11.99 5.89
CA PRO A 138 -4.52 -12.57 4.92
C PRO A 138 -4.79 -14.08 4.74
N VAL A 139 -4.82 -14.52 3.49
CA VAL A 139 -5.04 -15.94 3.13
C VAL A 139 -3.74 -16.75 3.27
N ILE A 140 -2.61 -16.12 2.98
CA ILE A 140 -1.29 -16.76 3.00
C ILE A 140 -0.79 -16.80 4.45
N PRO A 141 -0.33 -17.95 4.97
CA PRO A 141 0.18 -18.01 6.34
C PRO A 141 1.47 -17.21 6.49
N ILE A 142 1.73 -16.74 7.72
CA ILE A 142 2.98 -16.06 8.12
C ILE A 142 4.20 -16.91 7.75
N GLU A 143 4.17 -18.16 8.21
CA GLU A 143 5.23 -19.13 8.03
C GLU A 143 4.89 -20.04 6.87
N ALA A 144 5.83 -20.19 5.95
CA ALA A 144 5.67 -21.11 4.83
C ALA A 144 5.55 -22.56 5.36
N PRO A 145 4.48 -23.31 4.98
CA PRO A 145 4.26 -24.66 5.48
C PRO A 145 5.31 -25.64 4.98
N LEU A 146 5.84 -25.40 3.77
CA LEU A 146 6.88 -26.21 3.16
C LEU A 146 8.27 -25.64 3.51
N PRO A 147 9.22 -26.46 4.02
CA PRO A 147 10.56 -25.99 4.36
C PRO A 147 11.31 -25.33 3.19
N ILE A 148 11.08 -25.82 1.97
CA ILE A 148 11.68 -25.28 0.75
C ILE A 148 11.27 -23.82 0.49
N LEU A 149 10.08 -23.40 0.92
CA LEU A 149 9.54 -22.06 0.72
C LEU A 149 9.96 -21.06 1.81
N ARG A 150 10.58 -21.52 2.90
CA ARG A 150 10.96 -20.66 4.03
C ARG A 150 12.06 -19.68 3.63
N MET A 151 11.85 -18.41 3.96
CA MET A 151 12.85 -17.37 3.78
C MET A 151 13.76 -17.25 5.01
N SER A 152 14.94 -16.65 4.82
CA SER A 152 15.83 -16.37 5.93
C SER A 152 15.17 -15.38 6.90
N PRO A 153 15.24 -15.60 8.23
CA PRO A 153 14.81 -14.60 9.22
C PRO A 153 15.54 -13.26 9.11
N LEU A 154 16.70 -13.22 8.44
CA LEU A 154 17.48 -12.01 8.21
C LEU A 154 17.02 -11.22 6.97
N ASP A 155 16.20 -11.84 6.13
CA ASP A 155 15.65 -11.23 4.93
C ASP A 155 14.72 -10.06 5.29
N GLN A 156 14.93 -8.92 4.65
CA GLN A 156 14.24 -7.67 5.02
C GLN A 156 12.79 -7.66 4.58
N LEU A 157 12.47 -8.27 3.42
CA LEU A 157 11.10 -8.41 2.95
C LEU A 157 10.35 -9.42 3.84
N TYR A 158 10.99 -10.51 4.23
CA TYR A 158 10.40 -11.46 5.17
C TYR A 158 10.02 -10.81 6.49
N LYS A 159 10.93 -10.01 7.07
CA LYS A 159 10.66 -9.27 8.30
C LYS A 159 9.46 -8.33 8.15
N LEU A 160 9.42 -7.57 7.05
CA LEU A 160 8.30 -6.67 6.77
C LEU A 160 6.97 -7.41 6.64
N SER A 161 6.94 -8.49 5.85
CA SER A 161 5.75 -9.33 5.68
C SER A 161 5.25 -9.91 7.01
N ARG A 162 6.15 -10.36 7.88
CA ARG A 162 5.78 -10.86 9.22
C ARG A 162 5.18 -9.79 10.13
N MET A 163 5.77 -8.59 10.16
CA MET A 163 5.25 -7.46 10.94
C MET A 163 3.83 -7.12 10.48
N MET A 164 3.66 -6.98 9.16
CA MET A 164 2.37 -6.71 8.52
C MET A 164 1.34 -7.78 8.85
N HIS A 165 1.69 -9.04 8.69
CA HIS A 165 0.75 -10.14 8.92
C HIS A 165 0.29 -10.21 10.37
N THR A 166 1.23 -10.08 11.32
CA THR A 166 0.93 -10.08 12.76
C THR A 166 0.02 -8.92 13.14
N GLY A 167 0.32 -7.71 12.66
CA GLY A 167 -0.47 -6.52 12.91
C GLY A 167 -1.87 -6.61 12.31
N LEU A 168 -1.99 -6.94 11.02
CA LEU A 168 -3.25 -7.04 10.31
C LEU A 168 -4.18 -8.10 10.91
N SER A 169 -3.64 -9.27 11.27
CA SER A 169 -4.42 -10.38 11.84
C SER A 169 -5.16 -9.97 13.12
N HIS A 170 -4.59 -9.08 13.93
CA HIS A 170 -5.22 -8.59 15.17
C HIS A 170 -6.38 -7.63 14.93
N PHE A 171 -6.27 -6.77 13.91
CA PHE A 171 -7.27 -5.74 13.61
C PHE A 171 -8.34 -6.17 12.59
N THR A 172 -8.10 -7.26 11.88
CA THR A 172 -9.04 -7.86 10.95
C THR A 172 -10.39 -8.20 11.61
N GLY A 173 -11.49 -7.96 10.88
CA GLY A 173 -12.83 -8.38 11.32
C GLY A 173 -13.43 -7.54 12.46
N ARG A 174 -12.70 -6.55 12.97
CA ARG A 174 -13.14 -5.62 14.03
C ARG A 174 -14.08 -4.53 13.56
N ARG A 175 -14.43 -4.53 12.26
CA ARG A 175 -15.30 -3.56 11.59
C ARG A 175 -14.82 -2.11 11.75
N LEU A 176 -13.51 -1.93 11.78
CA LEU A 176 -12.92 -0.60 11.69
C LEU A 176 -13.13 -0.05 10.27
N PRO A 177 -13.28 1.28 10.10
CA PRO A 177 -13.18 1.93 8.81
C PRO A 177 -11.93 1.47 8.06
N THR A 178 -12.09 1.08 6.81
CA THR A 178 -10.99 0.61 5.96
C THR A 178 -10.50 1.75 5.08
N ILE A 179 -9.25 1.71 4.64
CA ILE A 179 -8.73 2.69 3.67
C ILE A 179 -9.58 2.65 2.40
N TRP A 180 -9.97 1.46 1.94
CA TRP A 180 -10.82 1.33 0.75
C TRP A 180 -12.19 2.02 0.87
N SER A 181 -12.76 2.06 2.07
CA SER A 181 -14.09 2.64 2.28
C SER A 181 -14.16 4.12 1.91
N CYS A 182 -13.04 4.86 1.94
CA CYS A 182 -13.03 6.26 1.54
C CYS A 182 -13.13 6.48 0.03
N PHE A 183 -12.88 5.45 -0.79
CA PHE A 183 -12.92 5.50 -2.26
C PHE A 183 -14.21 4.90 -2.84
N GLN A 184 -15.13 4.41 -2.00
CA GLN A 184 -16.42 3.91 -2.42
C GLN A 184 -17.46 5.04 -2.38
N GLU A 185 -18.32 5.14 -3.41
CA GLU A 185 -19.43 6.09 -3.42
C GLU A 185 -20.37 5.85 -2.22
N SER A 186 -20.53 6.90 -1.41
CA SER A 186 -21.19 6.93 -0.11
C SER A 186 -22.64 6.44 -0.15
N SER A 187 -22.99 5.41 0.63
CA SER A 187 -24.37 5.22 1.12
C SER A 187 -24.55 4.27 2.30
N LEU A 188 -23.48 3.84 2.98
CA LEU A 188 -23.63 3.11 4.24
C LEU A 188 -22.81 3.81 5.31
N SER A 189 -23.46 4.76 5.99
CA SER A 189 -23.08 5.14 7.35
C SER A 189 -23.02 3.85 8.16
N TYR A 190 -21.82 3.30 8.34
CA TYR A 190 -21.59 2.13 9.17
C TYR A 190 -21.87 2.52 10.61
N HIS A 191 -23.14 2.45 11.01
CA HIS A 191 -23.61 2.58 12.40
C HIS A 191 -23.40 1.29 13.20
N GLY A 192 -22.55 0.38 12.71
CA GLY A 192 -22.12 -0.76 13.51
C GLY A 192 -21.21 -0.25 14.62
N SER A 193 -21.54 -0.52 15.88
CA SER A 193 -20.64 -0.30 17.01
C SER A 193 -19.34 -1.05 16.72
N ALA A 194 -18.30 -0.34 16.30
CA ALA A 194 -16.96 -0.88 16.25
C ALA A 194 -16.62 -1.45 17.64
N THR A 195 -15.88 -2.57 17.67
CA THR A 195 -15.35 -3.07 18.94
C THR A 195 -14.50 -1.98 19.59
N SER A 196 -14.77 -1.65 20.85
CA SER A 196 -14.04 -0.63 21.59
C SER A 196 -12.54 -0.91 21.60
N PHE A 197 -11.72 0.13 21.44
CA PHE A 197 -10.28 0.05 21.62
C PHE A 197 -9.92 -0.46 23.02
N THR A 198 -9.04 -1.44 23.10
CA THR A 198 -8.58 -2.05 24.35
C THR A 198 -7.14 -1.63 24.63
N ALA A 199 -6.70 -1.80 25.90
CA ALA A 199 -5.30 -1.58 26.26
C ALA A 199 -4.34 -2.50 25.46
N ILE A 200 -4.79 -3.71 25.11
CA ILE A 200 -4.04 -4.65 24.28
C ILE A 200 -3.84 -4.09 22.87
N ASP A 201 -4.87 -3.48 22.29
CA ASP A 201 -4.77 -2.84 20.96
C ASP A 201 -3.71 -1.73 20.95
N GLY A 202 -3.66 -0.94 22.03
CA GLY A 202 -2.64 0.10 22.22
C GLY A 202 -1.22 -0.46 22.32
N ILE A 203 -1.04 -1.57 23.04
CA ILE A 203 0.26 -2.24 23.15
C ILE A 203 0.71 -2.78 21.79
N LEU A 204 -0.19 -3.45 21.05
CA LEU A 204 0.13 -4.06 19.78
C LEU A 204 0.44 -3.05 18.67
N ILE A 205 -0.28 -1.93 18.60
CA ILE A 205 0.05 -0.87 17.64
C ILE A 205 1.39 -0.20 17.97
N LYS A 206 1.67 0.05 19.26
CA LYS A 206 2.96 0.59 19.68
C LYS A 206 4.11 -0.36 19.34
N ASP A 207 3.92 -1.64 19.58
CA ASP A 207 4.91 -2.66 19.22
C ASP A 207 5.11 -2.74 17.70
N TRP A 208 4.04 -2.72 16.92
CA TRP A 208 4.12 -2.73 15.45
C TRP A 208 4.84 -1.49 14.90
N ALA A 209 4.52 -0.30 15.42
CA ALA A 209 5.20 0.94 15.05
C ALA A 209 6.70 0.89 15.38
N LYS A 210 7.05 0.40 16.58
CA LYS A 210 8.44 0.21 16.99
C LYS A 210 9.18 -0.77 16.08
N GLN A 211 8.57 -1.91 15.74
CA GLN A 211 9.20 -2.90 14.87
C GLN A 211 9.51 -2.33 13.48
N LEU A 212 8.65 -1.46 12.94
CA LEU A 212 8.90 -0.75 11.67
C LEU A 212 10.07 0.24 11.77
N ASP A 213 10.18 0.99 12.87
CA ASP A 213 11.32 1.88 13.12
C ASP A 213 12.64 1.10 13.24
N ASP A 214 12.63 0.01 14.03
CA ASP A 214 13.78 -0.86 14.23
C ASP A 214 14.21 -1.52 12.90
N TRP A 215 13.24 -1.92 12.04
CA TRP A 215 13.49 -2.46 10.70
C TRP A 215 14.20 -1.45 9.79
N LEU A 216 13.74 -0.20 9.75
CA LEU A 216 14.39 0.85 8.95
C LEU A 216 15.82 1.13 9.45
N GLN A 217 16.03 1.16 10.76
CA GLN A 217 17.37 1.36 11.35
C GLN A 217 18.31 0.20 11.03
N GLU A 218 17.83 -1.05 11.14
CA GLU A 218 18.61 -2.23 10.78
C GLU A 218 19.01 -2.21 9.30
N PHE A 219 18.10 -1.82 8.41
CA PHE A 219 18.40 -1.70 6.98
C PHE A 219 19.49 -0.65 6.72
N LYS A 220 19.38 0.53 7.32
CA LYS A 220 20.39 1.60 7.22
C LYS A 220 21.76 1.14 7.75
N GLY A 221 21.78 0.39 8.85
CA GLY A 221 23.02 -0.11 9.46
C GLY A 221 23.76 -1.18 8.64
N LYS A 222 23.09 -1.84 7.69
CA LYS A 222 23.68 -2.87 6.81
C LYS A 222 24.19 -2.32 5.47
N MET A 223 23.84 -1.09 5.10
CA MET A 223 24.27 -0.45 3.87
C MET A 223 25.74 0.02 4.00
N THR A 224 26.69 -0.75 3.47
CA THR A 224 28.10 -0.35 3.41
C THR A 224 28.38 0.67 2.31
N GLU A 225 27.60 0.63 1.22
CA GLU A 225 27.56 1.62 0.13
C GLU A 225 26.08 1.88 -0.20
N PRO A 226 25.63 3.14 -0.29
CA PRO A 226 24.23 3.45 -0.58
C PRO A 226 23.92 3.15 -2.05
N ASP A 227 23.24 2.04 -2.31
CA ASP A 227 22.47 1.92 -3.54
C ASP A 227 21.24 2.82 -3.42
N ASP A 228 21.24 3.92 -4.18
CA ASP A 228 20.22 4.98 -4.11
C ASP A 228 18.82 4.43 -4.46
N GLN A 229 18.72 3.44 -5.36
CA GLN A 229 17.44 2.86 -5.75
C GLN A 229 16.82 1.98 -4.66
N SER A 230 17.58 1.04 -4.08
CA SER A 230 17.06 0.22 -2.99
C SER A 230 16.80 1.03 -1.72
N SER A 231 17.60 2.08 -1.46
CA SER A 231 17.37 3.00 -0.35
C SER A 231 16.05 3.76 -0.50
N LYS A 232 15.75 4.28 -1.70
CA LYS A 232 14.47 4.93 -2.02
C LYS A 232 13.28 3.98 -1.85
N LEU A 233 13.40 2.76 -2.38
CA LEU A 233 12.34 1.75 -2.27
C LEU A 233 12.05 1.39 -0.81
N VAL A 234 13.08 1.14 0.01
CA VAL A 234 12.89 0.82 1.42
C VAL A 234 12.27 1.97 2.19
N LEU A 235 12.71 3.20 1.92
CA LEU A 235 12.13 4.38 2.54
C LEU A 235 10.65 4.55 2.14
N ARG A 236 10.31 4.27 0.87
CA ARG A 236 8.91 4.24 0.42
C ARG A 236 8.11 3.24 1.19
N GLN A 237 8.57 1.99 1.26
CA GLN A 237 7.86 0.95 1.99
C GLN A 237 7.68 1.31 3.47
N TYR A 238 8.72 1.84 4.14
CA TYR A 238 8.59 2.34 5.51
C TYR A 238 7.49 3.41 5.65
N VAL A 239 7.52 4.45 4.83
CA VAL A 239 6.59 5.58 4.95
C VAL A 239 5.15 5.15 4.66
N LEU A 240 4.91 4.31 3.65
CA LEU A 240 3.58 3.79 3.33
C LEU A 240 3.04 2.87 4.43
N HIS A 241 3.88 2.00 4.99
CA HIS A 241 3.50 1.11 6.08
C HIS A 241 3.27 1.86 7.39
N ARG A 242 4.06 2.91 7.68
CA ARG A 242 3.81 3.83 8.79
C ARG A 242 2.43 4.48 8.68
N LEU A 243 2.11 4.98 7.48
CA LEU A 243 0.80 5.58 7.21
C LEU A 243 -0.35 4.58 7.39
N LEU A 244 -0.16 3.33 6.95
CA LEU A 244 -1.14 2.25 7.17
C LEU A 244 -1.42 2.02 8.65
N VAL A 245 -0.37 1.86 9.48
CA VAL A 245 -0.53 1.61 10.92
C VAL A 245 -1.28 2.76 11.61
N LEU A 246 -0.93 4.01 11.29
CA LEU A 246 -1.64 5.18 11.82
C LEU A 246 -3.11 5.20 11.36
N SER A 247 -3.36 4.81 10.11
CA SER A 247 -4.72 4.73 9.54
C SER A 247 -5.59 3.64 10.18
N ILE A 248 -5.00 2.66 10.87
CA ILE A 248 -5.73 1.68 11.70
C ILE A 248 -5.91 2.22 13.12
N TYR A 249 -4.87 2.85 13.69
CA TYR A 249 -4.84 3.34 15.06
C TYR A 249 -5.95 4.35 15.38
N HIS A 250 -6.10 5.41 14.58
CA HIS A 250 -7.07 6.47 14.88
C HIS A 250 -8.53 5.97 14.83
N PRO A 251 -8.97 5.27 13.76
CA PRO A 251 -10.28 4.62 13.73
C PRO A 251 -10.53 3.66 14.89
N ALA A 252 -9.52 2.86 15.27
CA ALA A 252 -9.64 1.91 16.36
C ALA A 252 -9.96 2.60 17.70
N ARG A 253 -9.43 3.81 17.94
CA ARG A 253 -9.67 4.62 19.16
C ARG A 253 -11.02 5.34 19.20
N SER A 254 -11.99 4.93 18.38
CA SER A 254 -13.30 5.60 18.22
C SER A 254 -13.21 7.02 17.66
N GLY A 255 -12.02 7.46 17.22
CA GLY A 255 -11.91 8.65 16.40
C GLY A 255 -12.21 8.26 14.97
N ASN A 256 -13.18 8.91 14.32
CA ASN A 256 -13.02 9.03 12.87
C ASN A 256 -11.67 9.72 12.63
N LEU A 257 -10.97 9.43 11.53
CA LEU A 257 -9.76 10.17 11.13
C LEU A 257 -10.00 11.69 11.13
N TRP A 258 -11.27 12.10 11.10
CA TRP A 258 -11.81 13.45 11.03
C TRP A 258 -12.73 13.82 12.20
N ALA A 259 -12.84 12.98 13.23
CA ALA A 259 -13.65 13.30 14.40
C ALA A 259 -12.92 14.32 15.29
N HIS A 260 -13.66 15.26 15.88
CA HIS A 260 -13.17 16.17 16.92
C HIS A 260 -12.61 15.48 18.17
N SER A 261 -12.70 14.14 18.26
CA SER A 261 -12.21 13.33 19.36
C SER A 261 -10.75 12.88 19.23
N ILE A 262 -10.08 13.13 18.09
CA ILE A 262 -8.63 12.92 17.96
C ILE A 262 -7.88 14.02 18.72
N THR A 263 -6.81 13.66 19.44
CA THR A 263 -5.98 14.68 20.09
C THR A 263 -5.15 15.44 19.06
N SER A 264 -4.80 16.70 19.33
CA SER A 264 -3.98 17.52 18.40
C SER A 264 -2.63 16.87 18.07
N ASN A 265 -2.04 16.19 19.05
CA ASN A 265 -0.76 15.47 18.89
C ASN A 265 -0.91 14.24 17.96
N GLU A 266 -1.98 13.47 18.13
CA GLU A 266 -2.29 12.33 17.27
C GLU A 266 -2.60 12.78 15.83
N GLN A 267 -3.29 13.91 15.67
CA GLN A 267 -3.54 14.53 14.37
C GLN A 267 -2.23 14.98 13.70
N GLU A 268 -1.30 15.56 14.46
CA GLU A 268 0.00 15.99 13.96
C GLU A 268 0.83 14.81 13.45
N GLU A 269 0.91 13.70 14.20
CA GLU A 269 1.67 12.52 13.77
C GLU A 269 1.14 11.92 12.45
N LEU A 270 -0.18 11.83 12.31
CA LEU A 270 -0.81 11.39 11.07
C LEU A 270 -0.51 12.33 9.90
N LEU A 271 -0.66 13.64 10.10
CA LEU A 271 -0.38 14.65 9.07
C LEU A 271 1.10 14.66 8.67
N LEU A 272 2.02 14.50 9.61
CA LEU A 272 3.45 14.38 9.33
C LEU A 272 3.74 13.17 8.45
N SER A 273 3.16 12.00 8.76
CA SER A 273 3.32 10.79 7.95
C SER A 273 2.72 10.94 6.55
N ALA A 274 1.56 11.57 6.43
CA ALA A 274 0.91 11.81 5.14
C ALA A 274 1.71 12.80 4.27
N ARG A 275 2.21 13.89 4.86
CA ARG A 275 3.09 14.85 4.17
C ARG A 275 4.39 14.20 3.69
N ALA A 276 5.02 13.37 4.52
CA ALA A 276 6.21 12.62 4.14
C ALA A 276 5.94 11.69 2.95
N THR A 277 4.77 11.03 2.93
CA THR A 277 4.34 10.17 1.81
C THR A 277 4.25 10.96 0.50
N LEU A 278 3.54 12.09 0.49
CA LEU A 278 3.39 12.93 -0.70
C LEU A 278 4.72 13.52 -1.18
N LYS A 279 5.60 13.88 -0.24
CA LYS A 279 6.91 14.44 -0.55
C LYS A 279 7.84 13.41 -1.18
N LEU A 280 7.82 12.17 -0.70
CA LEU A 280 8.60 11.07 -1.28
C LEU A 280 8.13 10.73 -2.70
N HIS A 281 6.82 10.80 -2.94
CA HIS A 281 6.24 10.51 -4.25
C HIS A 281 6.72 11.46 -5.36
N GLN A 282 7.10 12.71 -5.06
CA GLN A 282 7.40 13.73 -6.09
C GLN A 282 8.51 13.36 -7.07
N HIS A 283 9.41 12.46 -6.65
CA HIS A 283 10.62 12.11 -7.41
C HIS A 283 10.73 10.59 -7.62
N ASP A 284 9.63 9.87 -7.50
CA ASP A 284 9.61 8.41 -7.57
C ASP A 284 8.79 7.93 -8.76
N ASP A 285 9.49 7.72 -9.87
CA ASP A 285 8.94 7.13 -11.11
C ASP A 285 8.82 5.61 -11.05
N SER A 286 9.32 4.98 -9.98
CA SER A 286 9.30 3.51 -9.81
C SER A 286 8.00 2.98 -9.20
N ILE A 287 7.02 3.86 -8.91
CA ILE A 287 5.72 3.49 -8.36
C ILE A 287 4.87 2.81 -9.43
N TRP A 288 4.66 1.51 -9.23
CA TRP A 288 4.04 0.64 -10.22
C TRP A 288 2.82 -0.13 -9.70
N ALA A 289 2.80 -0.48 -8.41
CA ALA A 289 1.72 -1.23 -7.78
C ALA A 289 0.50 -0.35 -7.47
N ASN A 290 -0.69 -0.96 -7.50
CA ASN A 290 -1.93 -0.28 -7.15
C ASN A 290 -1.98 0.07 -5.66
N TRP A 291 -1.46 -0.79 -4.78
CA TRP A 291 -1.38 -0.52 -3.35
C TRP A 291 -0.65 0.79 -3.06
N ASP A 292 0.53 1.01 -3.68
CA ASP A 292 1.29 2.26 -3.54
C ASP A 292 0.44 3.48 -3.92
N LEU A 293 -0.28 3.42 -5.05
CA LEU A 293 -1.13 4.52 -5.52
C LEU A 293 -2.27 4.81 -4.54
N ILE A 294 -2.95 3.77 -4.05
CA ILE A 294 -4.03 3.89 -3.07
C ILE A 294 -3.53 4.56 -1.79
N MET A 295 -2.37 4.14 -1.28
CA MET A 295 -1.77 4.69 -0.06
C MET A 295 -1.33 6.15 -0.24
N ILE A 296 -0.78 6.52 -1.41
CA ILE A 296 -0.38 7.90 -1.70
C ILE A 296 -1.61 8.80 -1.89
N THR A 297 -2.65 8.34 -2.59
CA THR A 297 -3.92 9.09 -2.69
C THR A 297 -4.57 9.24 -1.32
N TRP A 298 -4.51 8.19 -0.48
CA TRP A 298 -4.97 8.26 0.89
C TRP A 298 -4.21 9.32 1.71
N ALA A 299 -2.89 9.41 1.56
CA ALA A 299 -2.10 10.49 2.13
C ALA A 299 -2.54 11.88 1.64
N ALA A 300 -2.84 12.03 0.34
CA ALA A 300 -3.33 13.28 -0.24
C ALA A 300 -4.65 13.71 0.40
N LEU A 301 -5.59 12.77 0.55
CA LEU A 301 -6.85 13.01 1.25
C LEU A 301 -6.64 13.40 2.71
N ILE A 302 -5.67 12.79 3.40
CA ILE A 302 -5.35 13.16 4.78
C ILE A 302 -4.84 14.61 4.87
N VAL A 303 -3.91 14.99 4.00
CA VAL A 303 -3.36 16.35 3.98
C VAL A 303 -4.43 17.38 3.62
N LEU A 304 -5.29 17.09 2.64
CA LEU A 304 -6.44 17.95 2.29
C LEU A 304 -7.34 18.24 3.48
N GLN A 305 -7.61 17.22 4.29
CA GLN A 305 -8.46 17.36 5.46
C GLN A 305 -7.76 18.12 6.59
N GLY A 306 -6.43 18.00 6.72
CA GLY A 306 -5.63 18.90 7.55
C GLY A 306 -5.80 20.37 7.16
N LEU A 307 -5.80 20.67 5.86
CA LEU A 307 -6.03 22.02 5.33
C LEU A 307 -7.46 22.51 5.64
N GLN A 308 -8.48 21.66 5.45
CA GLN A 308 -9.87 21.98 5.82
C GLN A 308 -10.01 22.29 7.32
N GLY A 309 -9.29 21.57 8.17
CA GLY A 309 -9.27 21.77 9.62
C GLY A 309 -8.47 22.98 10.09
N GLY A 310 -7.90 23.80 9.19
CA GLY A 310 -7.07 24.96 9.52
C GLY A 310 -5.65 24.61 9.98
N VAL A 311 -5.22 23.34 9.88
CA VAL A 311 -3.86 22.91 10.22
C VAL A 311 -2.91 23.32 9.08
N GLY A 312 -2.60 24.62 9.04
CA GLY A 312 -1.87 25.30 7.97
C GLY A 312 -2.22 26.79 7.81
N GLU A 313 -3.26 27.29 8.49
CA GLU A 313 -3.70 28.69 8.44
C GLU A 313 -4.18 29.16 9.82
N ILE A 314 -3.64 30.27 10.35
CA ILE A 314 -4.31 31.05 11.39
C ILE A 314 -4.32 32.53 10.98
N ASP A 315 -5.54 33.08 11.03
CA ASP A 315 -5.95 34.47 10.90
C ASP A 315 -5.67 35.17 9.56
N GLY A 316 -6.67 35.14 8.67
CA GLY A 316 -7.71 36.20 8.62
C GLY A 316 -7.29 37.68 8.48
N LYS A 317 -6.00 38.01 8.47
CA LYS A 317 -5.46 39.33 8.16
C LYS A 317 -4.14 39.17 7.41
N ILE A 318 -4.25 39.24 6.09
CA ILE A 318 -3.16 39.57 5.18
C ILE A 318 -2.61 40.94 5.62
N TYR A 319 -1.64 40.96 6.55
CA TYR A 319 -0.68 42.03 6.60
C TYR A 319 0.48 41.64 5.69
N ARG A 320 0.51 42.34 4.54
CA ARG A 320 1.66 42.40 3.65
C ARG A 320 2.95 42.47 4.48
N HIS A 321 3.88 41.56 4.19
CA HIS A 321 5.32 41.55 4.53
C HIS A 321 5.90 40.51 5.50
N THR A 322 5.17 39.49 5.97
CA THR A 322 5.83 38.29 6.54
C THR A 322 5.10 37.01 6.15
N CYS A 323 5.73 36.16 5.33
CA CYS A 323 5.25 34.79 5.10
C CYS A 323 5.41 34.03 6.42
N SER A 324 4.30 33.68 7.09
CA SER A 324 4.36 32.76 8.23
C SER A 324 4.74 31.36 7.74
N SER A 325 5.46 30.59 8.57
CA SER A 325 5.87 29.21 8.27
C SER A 325 4.68 28.33 7.83
N GLN A 326 3.49 28.57 8.37
CA GLN A 326 2.27 27.81 8.11
C GLN A 326 1.67 28.05 6.72
N ALA A 327 1.63 29.30 6.24
CA ALA A 327 1.14 29.60 4.89
C ALA A 327 2.01 28.95 3.81
N LEU A 328 3.32 28.86 4.07
CA LEU A 328 4.25 28.12 3.21
C LEU A 328 3.95 26.62 3.24
N THR A 329 3.65 26.04 4.41
CA THR A 329 3.23 24.63 4.53
C THR A 329 1.97 24.35 3.73
N ALA A 330 0.93 25.17 3.87
CA ALA A 330 -0.33 25.00 3.14
C ALA A 330 -0.12 25.09 1.61
N PHE A 331 0.71 26.02 1.16
CA PHE A 331 1.08 26.13 -0.25
C PHE A 331 1.81 24.87 -0.77
N LEU A 332 2.78 24.36 -0.01
CA LEU A 332 3.52 23.14 -0.36
C LEU A 332 2.60 21.91 -0.37
N ASP A 333 1.73 21.78 0.63
CA ASP A 333 0.74 20.71 0.73
C ASP A 333 -0.16 20.69 -0.51
N MET A 334 -0.76 21.83 -0.86
CA MET A 334 -1.59 21.95 -2.07
C MET A 334 -0.81 21.66 -3.37
N ARG A 335 0.45 22.10 -3.46
CA ARG A 335 1.32 21.79 -4.60
C ARG A 335 1.54 20.28 -4.73
N ASN A 336 1.82 19.60 -3.62
CA ASN A 336 2.10 18.16 -3.61
C ASN A 336 0.84 17.34 -3.95
N ILE A 337 -0.33 17.75 -3.44
CA ILE A 337 -1.61 17.12 -3.77
C ILE A 337 -1.92 17.25 -5.27
N ARG A 338 -1.76 18.45 -5.84
CA ARG A 338 -1.98 18.69 -7.27
C ARG A 338 -1.00 17.89 -8.14
N LEU A 339 0.27 17.82 -7.74
CA LEU A 339 1.26 16.99 -8.43
C LEU A 339 0.83 15.52 -8.47
N HIS A 340 0.37 14.97 -7.34
CA HIS A 340 -0.13 13.59 -7.31
C HIS A 340 -1.36 13.41 -8.22
N LEU A 341 -2.31 14.35 -8.21
CA LEU A 341 -3.46 14.33 -9.11
C LEU A 341 -3.02 14.33 -10.59
N ASP A 342 -2.03 15.15 -10.95
CA ASP A 342 -1.49 15.20 -12.30
C ASP A 342 -0.81 13.88 -12.69
N ILE A 343 -0.08 13.24 -11.75
CA ILE A 343 0.52 11.91 -11.96
C ILE A 343 -0.56 10.85 -12.20
N LEU A 344 -1.66 10.86 -11.44
CA LEU A 344 -2.79 9.95 -11.66
C LEU A 344 -3.42 10.18 -13.03
N LYS A 345 -3.62 11.43 -13.46
CA LYS A 345 -4.19 11.78 -14.77
C LYS A 345 -3.29 11.40 -15.94
N GLN A 346 -1.97 11.36 -15.72
CA GLN A 346 -1.01 10.91 -16.72
C GLN A 346 -0.94 9.38 -16.84
N LYS A 347 -1.42 8.65 -15.83
CA LYS A 347 -1.49 7.18 -15.88
C LYS A 347 -2.63 6.76 -16.78
N ASN A 348 -2.25 6.14 -17.88
CA ASN A 348 -3.16 5.50 -18.82
C ASN A 348 -3.57 4.13 -18.25
N GLU A 349 -4.82 3.97 -17.80
CA GLU A 349 -5.35 2.69 -17.31
C GLU A 349 -6.60 2.25 -18.09
N PRO A 350 -6.78 0.94 -18.34
CA PRO A 350 -7.99 0.42 -18.94
C PRO A 350 -9.21 0.63 -18.04
N LYS A 351 -10.39 0.78 -18.64
CA LYS A 351 -11.65 0.90 -17.90
C LYS A 351 -12.17 -0.47 -17.44
N PRO A 352 -12.72 -0.61 -16.22
CA PRO A 352 -12.77 0.40 -15.16
C PRO A 352 -11.37 0.64 -14.55
N SER A 353 -11.00 1.92 -14.45
CA SER A 353 -9.67 2.37 -14.02
C SER A 353 -9.66 2.62 -12.52
N LEU A 354 -8.60 2.17 -11.84
CA LEU A 354 -8.39 2.51 -10.43
C LEU A 354 -8.09 4.00 -10.33
N CYS A 355 -7.23 4.52 -11.22
CA CYS A 355 -6.88 5.93 -11.28
C CYS A 355 -8.13 6.82 -11.41
N ASP A 356 -9.13 6.45 -12.21
CA ASP A 356 -10.37 7.23 -12.35
C ASP A 356 -11.11 7.36 -11.02
N LYS A 357 -11.17 6.28 -10.22
CA LYS A 357 -11.80 6.29 -8.89
C LYS A 357 -11.02 7.17 -7.91
N LEU A 358 -9.68 7.06 -7.91
CA LEU A 358 -8.79 7.85 -7.06
C LEU A 358 -8.87 9.35 -7.40
N ILE A 359 -8.86 9.68 -8.70
CA ILE A 359 -9.01 11.05 -9.22
C ILE A 359 -10.36 11.62 -8.81
N ALA A 360 -11.46 10.93 -9.10
CA ALA A 360 -12.81 11.41 -8.77
C ALA A 360 -12.91 11.75 -7.28
N ARG A 361 -12.48 10.83 -6.40
CA ARG A 361 -12.51 11.05 -4.96
C ARG A 361 -11.64 12.24 -4.52
N LEU A 362 -10.47 12.42 -5.12
CA LEU A 362 -9.55 13.51 -4.78
C LEU A 362 -10.07 14.87 -5.27
N GLU A 363 -10.64 14.92 -6.47
CA GLU A 363 -11.26 16.11 -7.05
C GLU A 363 -12.50 16.53 -6.27
N ASP A 364 -13.35 15.58 -5.86
CA ASP A 364 -14.51 15.85 -5.00
C ASP A 364 -14.06 16.53 -3.69
N SER A 365 -13.03 16.00 -3.01
CA SER A 365 -12.50 16.63 -1.78
C SER A 365 -11.81 17.97 -2.01
N LEU A 366 -11.24 18.23 -3.19
CA LEU A 366 -10.65 19.51 -3.54
C LEU A 366 -11.72 20.59 -3.76
N GLN A 367 -12.89 20.21 -4.27
CA GLN A 367 -14.03 21.11 -4.41
C GLN A 367 -14.53 21.58 -3.04
N ASP A 368 -14.61 20.68 -2.06
CA ASP A 368 -15.06 21.00 -0.70
C ASP A 368 -14.19 22.09 -0.01
N ILE A 369 -12.87 22.13 -0.28
CA ILE A 369 -11.97 23.18 0.24
C ILE A 369 -12.28 24.55 -0.35
N SER A 370 -12.74 24.58 -1.61
CA SER A 370 -13.03 25.81 -2.33
C SER A 370 -14.31 26.51 -1.83
N THR A 371 -15.11 25.83 -1.00
CA THR A 371 -16.29 26.33 -0.29
C THR A 371 -16.08 26.29 1.23
N PRO A 372 -15.40 27.27 1.83
CA PRO A 372 -15.11 27.24 3.26
C PRO A 372 -16.36 27.55 4.10
N ASP A 373 -16.78 26.59 4.95
CA ASP A 373 -17.68 26.83 6.08
C ASP A 373 -16.87 27.30 7.29
N PHE A 374 -16.76 28.62 7.44
CA PHE A 374 -15.99 29.26 8.51
C PHE A 374 -16.74 29.24 9.85
N THR A 375 -16.72 28.13 10.58
CA THR A 375 -17.22 28.10 11.97
C THR A 375 -16.28 27.49 13.00
N TYR A 376 -15.01 27.21 12.66
CA TYR A 376 -14.11 26.52 13.60
C TYR A 376 -12.82 27.28 13.88
N VAL A 377 -12.53 27.50 15.16
CA VAL A 377 -11.28 28.09 15.67
C VAL A 377 -10.62 27.04 16.56
N GLN A 378 -9.44 26.55 16.19
CA GLN A 378 -8.61 25.72 17.09
C GLN A 378 -7.67 26.57 17.95
N PRO A 379 -7.35 26.13 19.17
CA PRO A 379 -6.28 26.71 19.98
C PRO A 379 -4.89 26.37 19.40
N GLY A 380 -3.94 27.31 19.51
CA GLY A 380 -2.64 27.25 18.84
C GLY A 380 -1.72 26.09 19.24
N HIS A 381 -0.94 25.63 18.27
CA HIS A 381 0.06 24.58 18.40
C HIS A 381 1.39 25.10 18.99
N PRO A 382 2.06 24.36 19.89
CA PRO A 382 3.46 24.61 20.21
C PRO A 382 4.36 23.98 19.14
N THR A 383 4.92 24.81 18.27
CA THR A 383 6.09 24.45 17.44
C THR A 383 7.34 24.47 18.31
N VAL A 384 7.88 23.28 18.63
CA VAL A 384 9.26 22.93 19.04
C VAL A 384 9.17 21.77 20.04
N MET A 385 9.93 20.70 19.79
CA MET A 385 10.07 19.58 20.74
C MET A 385 10.66 20.09 22.06
N ASP A 386 9.81 20.24 23.07
CA ASP A 386 10.22 20.50 24.45
C ASP A 386 10.58 19.14 25.10
N PRO A 387 11.82 18.91 25.55
CA PRO A 387 12.22 17.66 26.20
C PRO A 387 11.50 17.40 27.54
N THR A 388 10.69 18.33 28.03
CA THR A 388 9.86 18.18 29.24
C THR A 388 8.43 17.70 28.97
N PHE A 389 8.01 17.59 27.71
CA PHE A 389 6.67 17.11 27.34
C PHE A 389 6.56 15.57 27.39
N ASP A 390 5.39 15.06 27.75
CA ASP A 390 5.08 13.63 27.70
C ASP A 390 4.89 13.19 26.23
N TYR A 391 5.86 12.42 25.71
CA TYR A 391 5.81 11.83 24.36
C TYR A 391 5.24 10.40 24.35
N SER A 392 4.64 9.92 25.45
CA SER A 392 4.07 8.57 25.55
C SER A 392 2.93 8.28 24.56
N TRP A 393 2.39 9.32 23.91
CA TRP A 393 1.38 9.25 22.85
C TRP A 393 1.95 8.96 21.46
N GLN A 394 3.22 9.29 21.21
CA GLN A 394 3.85 9.15 19.90
C GLN A 394 4.09 7.68 19.60
N LEU A 395 3.66 7.22 18.42
CA LEU A 395 3.81 5.83 18.02
C LEU A 395 5.16 5.56 17.35
N PHE A 396 5.59 6.47 16.47
CA PHE A 396 6.77 6.29 15.65
C PHE A 396 7.78 7.42 15.85
N ASP A 397 9.06 7.10 15.74
CA ASP A 397 10.15 8.08 15.80
C ASP A 397 10.05 9.10 14.65
N GLN A 398 9.95 10.38 14.99
CA GLN A 398 9.86 11.48 14.01
C GLN A 398 11.21 11.78 13.36
N VAL A 399 12.34 11.42 14.00
CA VAL A 399 13.68 11.62 13.44
C VAL A 399 13.85 10.85 12.13
N ASN A 400 13.19 9.71 12.01
CA ASN A 400 13.17 8.92 10.77
C ASN A 400 12.57 9.69 9.58
N LEU A 401 11.63 10.62 9.82
CA LEU A 401 11.04 11.48 8.80
C LEU A 401 11.87 12.75 8.52
N GLN A 402 12.62 13.25 9.50
CA GLN A 402 13.51 14.41 9.33
C GLN A 402 14.72 14.08 8.44
N GLN A 403 15.15 12.82 8.44
CA GLN A 403 16.23 12.30 7.60
C GLN A 403 15.84 12.12 6.13
N ILE A 404 14.58 12.38 5.77
CA ILE A 404 14.15 12.45 4.39
C ILE A 404 14.68 13.78 3.79
N GLN A 405 16.01 13.87 3.64
CA GLN A 405 16.70 14.89 2.86
C GLN A 405 16.57 14.51 1.39
N PHE A 406 15.91 15.37 0.62
CA PHE A 406 15.87 15.25 -0.83
C PHE A 406 16.85 16.26 -1.44
N PRO A 407 17.54 15.91 -2.53
CA PRO A 407 18.30 16.89 -3.30
C PRO A 407 17.38 18.04 -3.70
N GLY A 408 17.81 19.26 -3.42
CA GLY A 408 17.07 20.49 -3.74
C GLY A 408 17.10 20.85 -5.22
#